data_AF-A0A094FK65-F1
#
_entry.id   AF-A0A094FK65-F1
#
_cell.length_a   1.000
_cell.length_b   1.000
_cell.length_c   1.000
_cell.angle_alpha   90.00
_cell.angle_beta   90.00
_cell.angle_gamma   90.00
#
_symmetry.space_group_name_H-M   'P 1'
#
loop_
_entity.id
_entity.type
_entity.pdbx_description
1 polymer ?
#
loop_
_entity_poly.entity_id
_entity_poly.type
_entity_poly.pdbx_seq_one_letter_code
_entity_poly.pdbx_strand_id
1 'polypeptide(L)'
;MATDLKALAPSEAHYFNSYNHHGIHEEMLKDEVRTRSYMNAIVQNKHLFKDKVVLDVGCGTGILSMFAAKAGAKHVIGVDMSTIIGKAKEIVEVNGLTDKITLLQGKMEDVVLPFDKVDIIISEWMGYFLLYESMLDTVLWARDKYLVPNGLIFPDKATIFMAGIEDGEYKDEKIGFWDNVYGFDYSPLKKTALTEPLVDTVEIKAVVTDPTAVLTLDLYTCTVADLAFTSPFTLEARRDDFVHALIAWFDIDFTACHKAIRFSTGPHTKYTHWKQTVFYLREVLTVQQGEKIEGVLVNKPNEQNPRDLDVKISYKLETEDATRKAEGACEYKMC
;
A
#
# COMPACT_ATOMS: atom_id res chain seq x y z
N MET A 1 14.46 -16.37 20.29
CA MET A 1 13.29 -16.87 21.03
C MET A 1 12.06 -16.40 20.26
N ALA A 2 11.04 -17.25 20.06
CA ALA A 2 9.85 -16.84 19.32
C ALA A 2 9.09 -15.74 20.08
N THR A 3 8.55 -14.75 19.36
CA THR A 3 7.74 -13.66 19.93
C THR A 3 6.55 -14.25 20.71
N ASP A 4 6.34 -13.82 21.96
CA ASP A 4 5.15 -14.20 22.71
C ASP A 4 3.95 -13.37 22.23
N LEU A 5 3.00 -14.03 21.55
CA LEU A 5 1.78 -13.41 21.03
C LEU A 5 0.94 -12.72 22.13
N LYS A 6 1.05 -13.17 23.39
CA LYS A 6 0.30 -12.58 24.52
C LYS A 6 0.94 -11.32 25.08
N ALA A 7 2.19 -11.03 24.71
CA ALA A 7 2.93 -9.85 25.14
C ALA A 7 2.80 -8.65 24.18
N LEU A 8 2.05 -8.80 23.09
CA LEU A 8 1.85 -7.77 22.08
C LEU A 8 0.89 -6.69 22.53
N ALA A 9 1.09 -5.48 22.00
CA ALA A 9 0.05 -4.47 22.07
C ALA A 9 -1.22 -4.96 21.34
N PRO A 10 -2.43 -4.60 21.80
CA PRO A 10 -3.68 -5.08 21.20
C PRO A 10 -3.80 -4.80 19.69
N SER A 11 -3.33 -3.64 19.22
CA SER A 11 -3.36 -3.29 17.78
C SER A 11 -2.42 -4.16 16.95
N GLU A 12 -1.23 -4.48 17.46
CA GLU A 12 -0.32 -5.43 16.80
C GLU A 12 -0.92 -6.83 16.75
N ALA A 13 -1.48 -7.31 17.87
CA ALA A 13 -2.14 -8.62 17.91
C ALA A 13 -3.30 -8.70 16.92
N HIS A 14 -4.12 -7.65 16.82
CA HIS A 14 -5.22 -7.57 15.86
C HIS A 14 -4.72 -7.67 14.42
N TYR A 15 -3.72 -6.87 14.05
CA TYR A 15 -3.09 -6.92 12.73
C TYR A 15 -2.57 -8.33 12.39
N PHE A 16 -1.73 -8.95 13.22
CA PHE A 16 -1.21 -10.28 12.89
C PHE A 16 -2.28 -11.37 12.87
N ASN A 17 -3.36 -11.20 13.64
CA ASN A 17 -4.48 -12.13 13.63
C ASN A 17 -5.34 -12.03 12.37
N SER A 18 -5.47 -10.86 11.74
CA SER A 18 -6.22 -10.74 10.48
C SER A 18 -5.60 -11.59 9.37
N TYR A 19 -4.26 -11.74 9.39
CA TYR A 19 -3.50 -12.56 8.44
C TYR A 19 -3.51 -14.08 8.74
N ASN A 20 -4.13 -14.54 9.83
CA ASN A 20 -4.24 -15.98 10.10
C ASN A 20 -5.24 -16.71 9.18
N HIS A 21 -6.21 -15.98 8.62
CA HIS A 21 -7.33 -16.57 7.87
C HIS A 21 -6.98 -16.81 6.40
N HIS A 22 -7.35 -17.96 5.83
CA HIS A 22 -7.04 -18.27 4.43
C HIS A 22 -7.66 -17.30 3.41
N GLY A 23 -8.77 -16.64 3.76
CA GLY A 23 -9.50 -15.74 2.85
C GLY A 23 -8.66 -14.55 2.35
N ILE A 24 -7.88 -13.92 3.24
CA ILE A 24 -7.01 -12.80 2.86
C ILE A 24 -5.87 -13.26 1.93
N HIS A 25 -5.32 -14.46 2.18
CA HIS A 25 -4.30 -15.05 1.32
C HIS A 25 -4.87 -15.46 -0.04
N GLU A 26 -6.11 -15.92 -0.10
CA GLU A 26 -6.79 -16.24 -1.35
C GLU A 26 -6.98 -14.99 -2.22
N GLU A 27 -7.40 -13.87 -1.62
CA GLU A 27 -7.50 -12.57 -2.31
C GLU A 27 -6.13 -12.11 -2.84
N MET A 28 -5.10 -12.12 -1.99
CA MET A 28 -3.74 -11.76 -2.36
C MET A 28 -3.17 -12.64 -3.49
N LEU A 29 -3.43 -13.96 -3.45
CA LEU A 29 -2.94 -14.90 -4.46
C LEU A 29 -3.71 -14.80 -5.79
N LYS A 30 -5.01 -14.46 -5.75
CA LYS A 30 -5.85 -14.25 -6.94
C LYS A 30 -5.58 -12.91 -7.62
N ASP A 31 -4.96 -11.96 -6.93
CA ASP A 31 -4.42 -10.76 -7.55
C ASP A 31 -3.25 -11.14 -8.48
N GLU A 32 -3.58 -11.34 -9.76
CA GLU A 32 -2.61 -11.71 -10.78
C GLU A 32 -1.62 -10.58 -11.09
N VAL A 33 -2.05 -9.32 -11.02
CA VAL A 33 -1.17 -8.16 -11.30
C VAL A 33 -0.07 -8.13 -10.25
N ARG A 34 -0.42 -8.23 -8.97
CA ARG A 34 0.53 -8.36 -7.86
C ARG A 34 1.41 -9.58 -8.05
N THR A 35 0.81 -10.76 -8.04
CA THR A 35 1.56 -12.03 -7.91
C THR A 35 2.44 -12.28 -9.13
N ARG A 36 1.97 -11.98 -10.35
CA ARG A 36 2.78 -12.13 -11.57
C ARG A 36 3.89 -11.08 -11.67
N SER A 37 3.71 -9.87 -11.14
CA SER A 37 4.78 -8.86 -11.17
C SER A 37 5.98 -9.31 -10.34
N TYR A 38 5.76 -9.80 -9.12
CA TYR A 38 6.81 -10.43 -8.32
C TYR A 38 7.40 -11.66 -9.00
N MET A 39 6.55 -12.58 -9.48
CA MET A 39 7.01 -13.78 -10.18
C MET A 39 7.91 -13.41 -11.36
N ASN A 40 7.52 -12.41 -12.16
CA ASN A 40 8.31 -11.97 -13.31
C ASN A 40 9.61 -11.30 -12.88
N ALA A 41 9.56 -10.43 -11.86
CA ALA A 41 10.75 -9.76 -11.34
C ALA A 41 11.79 -10.77 -10.86
N ILE A 42 11.36 -11.88 -10.25
CA ILE A 42 12.22 -12.93 -9.74
C ILE A 42 12.63 -13.92 -10.85
N VAL A 43 11.66 -14.55 -11.50
CA VAL A 43 11.88 -15.69 -12.41
C VAL A 43 12.45 -15.27 -13.76
N GLN A 44 12.21 -14.05 -14.23
CA GLN A 44 12.83 -13.55 -15.47
C GLN A 44 14.24 -12.99 -15.22
N ASN A 45 14.62 -12.74 -13.97
CA ASN A 45 15.93 -12.21 -13.59
C ASN A 45 16.72 -13.21 -12.72
N LYS A 46 16.65 -14.51 -13.05
CA LYS A 46 17.35 -15.59 -12.31
C LYS A 46 18.83 -15.33 -12.07
N HIS A 47 19.49 -14.61 -12.97
CA HIS A 47 20.91 -14.24 -12.85
C HIS A 47 21.20 -13.37 -11.62
N LEU A 48 20.20 -12.62 -11.10
CA LEU A 48 20.31 -11.86 -9.86
C LEU A 48 20.16 -12.76 -8.62
N PHE A 49 19.31 -13.80 -8.71
CA PHE A 49 18.96 -14.68 -7.58
C PHE A 49 19.87 -15.91 -7.45
N LYS A 50 20.51 -16.34 -8.53
CA LYS A 50 21.30 -17.57 -8.55
C LYS A 50 22.40 -17.53 -7.48
N ASP A 51 22.45 -18.58 -6.68
CA ASP A 51 23.43 -18.77 -5.60
C ASP A 51 23.39 -17.69 -4.50
N LYS A 52 22.30 -16.91 -4.40
CA LYS A 52 22.07 -15.87 -3.39
C LYS A 52 21.29 -16.34 -2.18
N VAL A 53 21.52 -15.70 -1.02
CA VAL A 53 20.67 -15.85 0.17
C VAL A 53 19.59 -14.76 0.14
N VAL A 54 18.33 -15.17 0.17
CA VAL A 54 17.16 -14.28 0.05
C VAL A 54 16.37 -14.25 1.35
N LEU A 55 15.97 -13.07 1.79
CA LEU A 55 15.03 -12.86 2.89
C LEU A 55 13.66 -12.45 2.34
N ASP A 56 12.61 -13.18 2.71
CA ASP A 56 11.21 -12.88 2.40
C ASP A 56 10.53 -12.36 3.67
N VAL A 57 10.33 -11.04 3.74
CA VAL A 57 9.78 -10.34 4.92
C VAL A 57 8.25 -10.27 4.80
N GLY A 58 7.55 -10.93 5.72
CA GLY A 58 6.10 -11.14 5.65
C GLY A 58 5.74 -12.19 4.60
N CYS A 59 6.39 -13.35 4.68
CA CYS A 59 6.31 -14.35 3.61
C CYS A 59 4.92 -14.98 3.43
N GLY A 60 4.00 -14.85 4.39
CA GLY A 60 2.65 -15.38 4.34
C GLY A 60 2.63 -16.87 4.01
N THR A 61 2.03 -17.22 2.87
CA THR A 61 1.96 -18.61 2.37
C THR A 61 3.27 -19.13 1.77
N GLY A 62 4.32 -18.31 1.68
CA GLY A 62 5.63 -18.65 1.13
C GLY A 62 5.72 -18.58 -0.39
N ILE A 63 4.74 -17.99 -1.08
CA ILE A 63 4.70 -17.94 -2.56
C ILE A 63 5.91 -17.22 -3.16
N LEU A 64 6.33 -16.08 -2.60
CA LEU A 64 7.48 -15.32 -3.07
C LEU A 64 8.79 -16.07 -2.79
N SER A 65 8.89 -16.66 -1.60
CA SER A 65 9.97 -17.58 -1.26
C SER A 65 10.14 -18.72 -2.26
N MET A 66 9.03 -19.35 -2.68
CA MET A 66 9.05 -20.41 -3.70
C MET A 66 9.48 -19.90 -5.09
N PHE A 67 9.11 -18.67 -5.47
CA PHE A 67 9.63 -18.06 -6.70
C PHE A 67 11.14 -17.85 -6.64
N ALA A 68 11.66 -17.34 -5.51
CA ALA A 68 13.10 -17.12 -5.32
C ALA A 68 13.88 -18.44 -5.36
N ALA A 69 13.38 -19.49 -4.69
CA ALA A 69 13.99 -20.82 -4.75
C ALA A 69 14.01 -21.37 -6.19
N LYS A 70 12.90 -21.26 -6.93
CA LYS A 70 12.82 -21.67 -8.36
C LYS A 70 13.70 -20.82 -9.29
N ALA A 71 14.02 -19.59 -8.90
CA ALA A 71 14.96 -18.73 -9.62
C ALA A 71 16.44 -19.09 -9.36
N GLY A 72 16.71 -20.05 -8.48
CA GLY A 72 18.05 -20.57 -8.23
C GLY A 72 18.73 -20.00 -6.99
N ALA A 73 17.98 -19.39 -6.07
CA ALA A 73 18.51 -18.96 -4.78
C ALA A 73 19.25 -20.10 -4.08
N LYS A 74 20.39 -19.77 -3.45
CA LYS A 74 21.13 -20.72 -2.62
C LYS A 74 20.27 -21.19 -1.45
N HIS A 75 19.65 -20.22 -0.79
CA HIS A 75 18.74 -20.41 0.33
C HIS A 75 17.74 -19.25 0.42
N VAL A 76 16.54 -19.53 0.90
CA VAL A 76 15.51 -18.52 1.16
C VAL A 76 15.07 -18.62 2.62
N ILE A 77 14.97 -17.49 3.28
CA ILE A 77 14.48 -17.38 4.65
C ILE A 77 13.17 -16.61 4.60
N GLY A 78 12.05 -17.26 4.87
CA GLY A 78 10.77 -16.60 5.00
C GLY A 78 10.47 -16.31 6.47
N VAL A 79 10.12 -15.07 6.78
CA VAL A 79 9.72 -14.66 8.12
C VAL A 79 8.30 -14.13 8.06
N ASP A 80 7.42 -14.65 8.90
CA ASP A 80 6.09 -14.10 9.09
C ASP A 80 5.67 -14.37 10.54
N MET A 81 4.91 -13.46 11.12
CA MET A 81 4.45 -13.61 12.50
C MET A 81 3.17 -14.44 12.60
N SER A 82 2.34 -14.39 11.56
CA SER A 82 1.06 -15.09 11.51
C SER A 82 1.25 -16.61 11.63
N THR A 83 0.22 -17.26 12.18
CA THR A 83 0.15 -18.72 12.25
C THR A 83 0.09 -19.40 10.88
N ILE A 84 -0.12 -18.63 9.80
CA ILE A 84 -0.06 -19.12 8.42
C ILE A 84 1.27 -19.82 8.09
N ILE A 85 2.36 -19.52 8.81
CA ILE A 85 3.65 -20.22 8.69
C ILE A 85 3.51 -21.73 8.82
N GLY A 86 2.60 -22.22 9.66
CA GLY A 86 2.33 -23.66 9.76
C GLY A 86 1.91 -24.26 8.42
N LYS A 87 1.01 -23.57 7.70
CA LYS A 87 0.57 -23.97 6.36
C LYS A 87 1.62 -23.69 5.29
N ALA A 88 2.37 -22.60 5.38
CA ALA A 88 3.47 -22.33 4.47
C ALA A 88 4.53 -23.45 4.50
N LYS A 89 4.82 -24.02 5.69
CA LYS A 89 5.71 -25.18 5.82
C LYS A 89 5.18 -26.42 5.10
N GLU A 90 3.90 -26.75 5.28
CA GLU A 90 3.24 -27.84 4.54
C GLU A 90 3.32 -27.59 3.01
N ILE A 91 3.06 -26.35 2.56
CA ILE A 91 3.13 -25.97 1.15
C ILE A 91 4.55 -26.14 0.58
N VAL A 92 5.58 -25.69 1.31
CA VAL A 92 6.98 -25.86 0.91
C VAL A 92 7.37 -27.34 0.83
N GLU A 93 6.88 -28.15 1.77
CA GLU A 93 7.12 -29.60 1.80
C GLU A 93 6.50 -30.31 0.59
N VAL A 94 5.22 -30.10 0.30
CA VAL A 94 4.57 -30.76 -0.84
C VAL A 94 5.14 -30.34 -2.20
N ASN A 95 5.80 -29.18 -2.25
CA ASN A 95 6.50 -28.70 -3.45
C ASN A 95 7.98 -29.12 -3.51
N GLY A 96 8.48 -29.88 -2.52
CA GLY A 96 9.84 -30.40 -2.50
C GLY A 96 10.92 -29.33 -2.37
N LEU A 97 10.67 -28.27 -1.61
CA LEU A 97 11.58 -27.11 -1.45
C LEU A 97 12.14 -26.95 -0.03
N THR A 98 12.00 -27.97 0.83
CA THR A 98 12.41 -27.93 2.25
C THR A 98 13.91 -27.81 2.46
N ASP A 99 14.73 -28.24 1.50
CA ASP A 99 16.19 -28.08 1.49
C ASP A 99 16.62 -26.65 1.15
N LYS A 100 15.73 -25.85 0.53
CA LYS A 100 16.02 -24.50 0.04
C LYS A 100 15.36 -23.38 0.84
N ILE A 101 14.27 -23.67 1.55
CA ILE A 101 13.46 -22.65 2.21
C ILE A 101 13.37 -22.95 3.70
N THR A 102 13.76 -21.98 4.53
CA THR A 102 13.56 -22.01 5.98
C THR A 102 12.51 -20.97 6.37
N LEU A 103 11.43 -21.43 7.01
CA LEU A 103 10.33 -20.57 7.45
C LEU A 103 10.36 -20.37 8.96
N LEU A 104 10.43 -19.11 9.39
CA LEU A 104 10.49 -18.68 10.78
C LEU A 104 9.19 -17.99 11.16
N GLN A 105 8.57 -18.43 12.26
CA GLN A 105 7.41 -17.76 12.82
C GLN A 105 7.84 -16.77 13.91
N GLY A 106 7.53 -15.49 13.71
CA GLY A 106 7.79 -14.42 14.70
C GLY A 106 7.90 -13.04 14.05
N LYS A 107 8.05 -12.00 14.88
CA LYS A 107 8.37 -10.65 14.39
C LYS A 107 9.75 -10.66 13.76
N MET A 108 9.91 -9.95 12.64
CA MET A 108 11.20 -9.80 11.96
C MET A 108 12.27 -9.27 12.91
N GLU A 109 11.86 -8.38 13.81
CA GLU A 109 12.69 -7.71 14.81
C GLU A 109 13.24 -8.67 15.88
N ASP A 110 12.50 -9.75 16.18
CA ASP A 110 12.78 -10.70 17.27
C ASP A 110 13.43 -12.00 16.80
N VAL A 111 13.22 -12.40 15.54
CA VAL A 111 13.75 -13.66 15.02
C VAL A 111 15.25 -13.57 14.78
N VAL A 112 15.93 -14.70 14.99
CA VAL A 112 17.35 -14.87 14.65
C VAL A 112 17.43 -15.61 13.34
N LEU A 113 18.03 -14.97 12.33
CA LEU A 113 18.21 -15.59 11.02
C LEU A 113 19.32 -16.64 11.07
N PRO A 114 19.23 -17.73 10.28
CA PRO A 114 20.31 -18.71 10.13
C PRO A 114 21.52 -18.17 9.34
N PHE A 115 21.46 -16.95 8.82
CA PHE A 115 22.53 -16.25 8.12
C PHE A 115 22.67 -14.84 8.69
N ASP A 116 23.91 -14.39 8.92
CA ASP A 116 24.18 -13.06 9.49
C ASP A 116 23.78 -11.92 8.54
N LYS A 117 23.84 -12.17 7.23
CA LYS A 117 23.53 -11.23 6.16
C LYS A 117 22.84 -11.92 4.99
N VAL A 118 22.08 -11.16 4.22
CA VAL A 118 21.36 -11.60 3.03
C VAL A 118 21.72 -10.75 1.82
N ASP A 119 21.70 -11.35 0.63
CA ASP A 119 22.01 -10.68 -0.64
C ASP A 119 20.79 -9.90 -1.17
N ILE A 120 19.59 -10.41 -0.94
CA ILE A 120 18.34 -9.89 -1.49
C ILE A 120 17.26 -9.91 -0.41
N ILE A 121 16.50 -8.81 -0.31
CA ILE A 121 15.23 -8.78 0.40
C ILE A 121 14.11 -8.75 -0.63
N ILE A 122 13.14 -9.65 -0.48
CA ILE A 122 11.87 -9.61 -1.17
C ILE A 122 10.79 -9.38 -0.12
N SER A 123 9.82 -8.53 -0.40
CA SER A 123 8.71 -8.31 0.52
C SER A 123 7.53 -7.72 -0.21
N GLU A 124 6.36 -8.24 0.08
CA GLU A 124 5.11 -7.57 -0.27
C GLU A 124 4.60 -6.89 1.00
N TRP A 125 4.86 -5.58 1.09
CA TRP A 125 4.67 -4.76 2.28
C TRP A 125 3.61 -3.68 2.11
N MET A 126 3.04 -3.57 0.91
CA MET A 126 2.23 -2.41 0.53
C MET A 126 0.84 -2.55 1.12
N GLY A 127 0.41 -1.53 1.88
CA GLY A 127 -0.97 -1.43 2.35
C GLY A 127 -1.85 -0.62 1.42
N TYR A 128 -3.12 -0.43 1.80
CA TYR A 128 -3.96 0.61 1.20
C TYR A 128 -3.28 1.97 1.32
N PHE A 129 -3.51 2.86 0.35
CA PHE A 129 -2.79 4.14 0.28
C PHE A 129 -1.25 4.00 0.40
N LEU A 130 -0.70 2.85 -0.03
CA LEU A 130 0.69 2.40 0.09
C LEU A 130 1.20 2.15 1.51
N LEU A 131 0.95 3.07 2.44
CA LEU A 131 1.57 3.11 3.77
C LEU A 131 0.68 2.60 4.91
N TYR A 132 -0.59 2.25 4.63
CA TYR A 132 -1.48 1.72 5.67
C TYR A 132 -0.92 0.40 6.24
N GLU A 133 -1.21 0.13 7.51
CA GLU A 133 -0.67 -0.99 8.31
C GLU A 133 0.83 -0.94 8.64
N SER A 134 1.58 0.04 8.11
CA SER A 134 2.97 0.36 8.50
C SER A 134 3.97 -0.79 8.41
N MET A 135 3.82 -1.69 7.43
CA MET A 135 4.75 -2.81 7.24
C MET A 135 6.09 -2.41 6.62
N LEU A 136 6.17 -1.27 5.94
CA LEU A 136 7.41 -0.76 5.35
C LEU A 136 8.50 -0.57 6.43
N ASP A 137 8.14 -0.14 7.64
CA ASP A 137 9.04 0.01 8.78
C ASP A 137 9.87 -1.28 9.02
N THR A 138 9.20 -2.43 8.99
CA THR A 138 9.82 -3.75 9.17
C THR A 138 10.77 -4.09 8.02
N VAL A 139 10.43 -3.71 6.78
CA VAL A 139 11.32 -3.90 5.61
C VAL A 139 12.56 -3.02 5.73
N LEU A 140 12.42 -1.75 6.13
CA LEU A 140 13.55 -0.84 6.33
C LEU A 140 14.45 -1.32 7.47
N TRP A 141 13.87 -1.83 8.56
CA TRP A 141 14.63 -2.44 9.64
C TRP A 141 15.42 -3.67 9.16
N ALA A 142 14.79 -4.54 8.37
CA ALA A 142 15.45 -5.73 7.80
C ALA A 142 16.57 -5.35 6.84
N ARG A 143 16.37 -4.31 6.00
CA ARG A 143 17.40 -3.74 5.12
C ARG A 143 18.61 -3.31 5.94
N ASP A 144 18.41 -2.45 6.92
CA ASP A 144 19.50 -1.85 7.69
C ASP A 144 20.27 -2.90 8.50
N LYS A 145 19.58 -3.92 9.01
CA LYS A 145 20.19 -4.97 9.82
C LYS A 145 20.85 -6.07 8.99
N TYR A 146 20.19 -6.58 7.96
CA TYR A 146 20.57 -7.85 7.31
C TYR A 146 21.06 -7.70 5.88
N LEU A 147 20.71 -6.65 5.14
CA LEU A 147 21.14 -6.52 3.75
C LEU A 147 22.66 -6.26 3.68
N VAL A 148 23.33 -6.92 2.74
CA VAL A 148 24.74 -6.63 2.42
C VAL A 148 24.86 -5.29 1.67
N PRO A 149 26.03 -4.63 1.70
CA PRO A 149 26.29 -3.51 0.79
C PRO A 149 26.05 -3.93 -0.67
N ASN A 150 25.33 -3.09 -1.43
CA ASN A 150 24.88 -3.38 -2.80
C ASN A 150 23.93 -4.60 -2.93
N GLY A 151 23.32 -5.05 -1.83
CA GLY A 151 22.22 -6.00 -1.88
C GLY A 151 20.99 -5.38 -2.55
N LEU A 152 20.06 -6.24 -2.99
CA LEU A 152 18.89 -5.82 -3.76
C LEU A 152 17.61 -5.89 -2.93
N ILE A 153 16.65 -5.02 -3.22
CA ILE A 153 15.31 -5.02 -2.61
C ILE A 153 14.27 -5.19 -3.72
N PHE A 154 13.28 -6.05 -3.52
CA PHE A 154 12.21 -6.30 -4.47
C PHE A 154 10.84 -6.15 -3.79
N PRO A 155 10.03 -5.14 -4.18
CA PRO A 155 10.37 -4.01 -5.06
C PRO A 155 11.31 -3.01 -4.37
N ASP A 156 11.90 -2.10 -5.13
CA ASP A 156 12.85 -1.10 -4.60
C ASP A 156 12.36 0.34 -4.73
N LYS A 157 11.27 0.59 -5.45
CA LYS A 157 10.72 1.93 -5.59
C LYS A 157 9.21 1.90 -5.61
N ALA A 158 8.62 2.85 -4.88
CA ALA A 158 7.17 3.06 -4.82
C ALA A 158 6.84 4.54 -5.00
N THR A 159 5.74 4.85 -5.70
CA THR A 159 5.29 6.23 -5.91
C THR A 159 3.80 6.35 -5.66
N ILE A 160 3.38 7.26 -4.77
CA ILE A 160 1.97 7.61 -4.57
C ILE A 160 1.58 8.71 -5.57
N PHE A 161 0.43 8.55 -6.19
CA PHE A 161 -0.19 9.52 -7.08
C PHE A 161 -1.55 9.96 -6.55
N MET A 162 -1.98 11.16 -6.94
CA MET A 162 -3.31 11.69 -6.67
C MET A 162 -3.98 12.26 -7.92
N ALA A 163 -5.32 12.22 -7.95
CA ALA A 163 -6.14 12.91 -8.95
C ALA A 163 -7.52 13.29 -8.38
N GLY A 164 -8.20 14.25 -9.01
CA GLY A 164 -9.59 14.61 -8.69
C GLY A 164 -10.57 13.76 -9.48
N ILE A 165 -11.69 13.38 -8.85
CA ILE A 165 -12.74 12.56 -9.48
C ILE A 165 -14.13 13.19 -9.36
N GLU A 166 -14.94 12.91 -10.37
CA GLU A 166 -16.39 13.02 -10.32
C GLU A 166 -16.93 11.74 -9.68
N ASP A 167 -17.79 11.85 -8.67
CA ASP A 167 -18.32 10.69 -7.94
C ASP A 167 -19.65 11.03 -7.25
N GLY A 168 -20.47 11.89 -7.86
CA GLY A 168 -21.64 12.49 -7.24
C GLY A 168 -22.70 11.47 -6.84
N GLU A 169 -23.01 10.52 -7.74
CA GLU A 169 -24.00 9.47 -7.48
C GLU A 169 -23.57 8.55 -6.31
N TYR A 170 -22.30 8.12 -6.29
CA TYR A 170 -21.79 7.24 -5.24
C TYR A 170 -21.60 7.98 -3.91
N LYS A 171 -21.20 9.25 -3.95
CA LYS A 171 -21.17 10.13 -2.77
C LYS A 171 -22.56 10.27 -2.17
N ASP A 172 -23.60 10.46 -2.97
CA ASP A 172 -24.97 10.56 -2.46
C ASP A 172 -25.42 9.23 -1.83
N GLU A 173 -25.10 8.10 -2.46
CA GLU A 173 -25.40 6.77 -1.91
C GLU A 173 -24.71 6.51 -0.55
N LYS A 174 -23.41 6.85 -0.42
CA LYS A 174 -22.62 6.54 0.79
C LYS A 174 -22.69 7.60 1.88
N ILE A 175 -22.74 8.87 1.48
CA ILE A 175 -22.64 10.03 2.36
C ILE A 175 -24.00 10.75 2.46
N GLY A 176 -24.73 10.89 1.36
CA GLY A 176 -26.07 11.50 1.33
C GLY A 176 -27.14 10.68 2.06
N PHE A 177 -27.02 9.34 2.08
CA PHE A 177 -27.89 8.44 2.83
C PHE A 177 -28.15 8.89 4.29
N TRP A 178 -27.14 9.45 4.94
CA TRP A 178 -27.21 9.90 6.33
C TRP A 178 -28.05 11.16 6.54
N ASP A 179 -28.38 11.92 5.49
CA ASP A 179 -29.24 13.09 5.61
C ASP A 179 -30.69 12.69 5.94
N ASN A 180 -31.11 11.48 5.52
CA ASN A 180 -32.45 10.99 5.76
C ASN A 180 -32.49 9.45 5.80
N VAL A 181 -32.31 8.90 6.99
CA VAL A 181 -32.43 7.46 7.25
C VAL A 181 -33.87 7.16 7.64
N TYR A 182 -34.69 6.81 6.64
CA TYR A 182 -36.11 6.44 6.82
C TYR A 182 -36.98 7.51 7.54
N GLY A 183 -36.72 8.79 7.27
CA GLY A 183 -37.41 9.94 7.87
C GLY A 183 -36.66 10.61 9.02
N PHE A 184 -35.50 10.09 9.41
CA PHE A 184 -34.69 10.59 10.53
C PHE A 184 -33.37 11.19 10.05
N ASP A 185 -33.02 12.36 10.60
CA ASP A 185 -31.74 13.04 10.33
C ASP A 185 -30.60 12.32 11.08
N TYR A 186 -29.69 11.72 10.32
CA TYR A 186 -28.48 11.04 10.81
C TYR A 186 -27.20 11.82 10.42
N SER A 187 -27.30 13.12 10.12
CA SER A 187 -26.18 13.98 9.74
C SER A 187 -25.00 13.99 10.74
N PRO A 188 -25.13 13.68 12.05
CA PRO A 188 -23.96 13.45 12.90
C PRO A 188 -23.07 12.31 12.40
N LEU A 189 -23.62 11.22 11.86
CA LEU A 189 -22.85 10.12 11.27
C LEU A 189 -22.23 10.48 9.93
N LYS A 190 -22.91 11.32 9.12
CA LYS A 190 -22.34 11.88 7.89
C LYS A 190 -20.99 12.56 8.12
N LYS A 191 -20.86 13.29 9.22
CA LYS A 191 -19.60 13.96 9.60
C LYS A 191 -18.47 12.98 9.87
N THR A 192 -18.78 11.83 10.47
CA THR A 192 -17.81 10.75 10.73
C THR A 192 -17.46 10.01 9.44
N ALA A 193 -18.47 9.66 8.63
CA ALA A 193 -18.25 8.96 7.35
C ALA A 193 -17.36 9.76 6.40
N LEU A 194 -17.46 11.10 6.38
CA LEU A 194 -16.57 11.98 5.60
C LEU A 194 -15.11 12.01 6.08
N THR A 195 -14.83 11.52 7.30
CA THR A 195 -13.46 11.44 7.84
C THR A 195 -12.81 10.07 7.62
N GLU A 196 -13.54 9.10 7.07
CA GLU A 196 -13.03 7.76 6.79
C GLU A 196 -12.83 7.60 5.28
N PRO A 197 -11.58 7.45 4.78
CA PRO A 197 -11.34 7.20 3.36
C PRO A 197 -11.94 5.86 2.92
N LEU A 198 -12.52 5.82 1.73
CA LEU A 198 -13.04 4.56 1.18
C LEU A 198 -11.96 3.87 0.34
N VAL A 199 -11.90 2.55 0.43
CA VAL A 199 -11.09 1.73 -0.47
C VAL A 199 -12.00 1.08 -1.49
N ASP A 200 -11.99 1.62 -2.71
CA ASP A 200 -12.82 1.08 -3.79
C ASP A 200 -12.21 1.25 -5.18
N THR A 201 -12.75 0.52 -6.15
CA THR A 201 -12.34 0.65 -7.55
C THR A 201 -13.01 1.85 -8.18
N VAL A 202 -12.22 2.74 -8.74
CA VAL A 202 -12.67 3.95 -9.42
C VAL A 202 -12.54 3.74 -10.91
N GLU A 203 -13.64 3.95 -11.62
CA GLU A 203 -13.64 3.89 -13.08
C GLU A 203 -12.81 5.03 -13.67
N ILE A 204 -11.96 4.75 -14.65
CA ILE A 204 -11.08 5.77 -15.26
C ILE A 204 -11.86 6.99 -15.81
N LYS A 205 -13.11 6.78 -16.26
CA LYS A 205 -13.99 7.85 -16.74
C LYS A 205 -14.35 8.89 -15.67
N ALA A 206 -14.31 8.51 -14.39
CA ALA A 206 -14.57 9.39 -13.25
C ALA A 206 -13.41 10.37 -13.01
N VAL A 207 -12.21 10.07 -13.49
CA VAL A 207 -11.03 10.91 -13.25
C VAL A 207 -11.10 12.20 -14.06
N VAL A 208 -11.19 13.34 -13.37
CA VAL A 208 -11.37 14.68 -13.94
C VAL A 208 -10.04 15.35 -14.22
N THR A 209 -9.03 15.14 -13.37
CA THR A 209 -7.74 15.84 -13.47
C THR A 209 -6.62 14.95 -14.03
N ASP A 210 -5.53 15.57 -14.45
CA ASP A 210 -4.26 14.86 -14.62
C ASP A 210 -3.75 14.35 -13.26
N PRO A 211 -3.05 13.19 -13.26
CA PRO A 211 -2.46 12.62 -12.07
C PRO A 211 -1.18 13.36 -11.66
N THR A 212 -0.95 13.53 -10.36
CA THR A 212 0.29 14.11 -9.81
C THR A 212 0.92 13.18 -8.79
N ALA A 213 2.23 12.96 -8.91
CA ALA A 213 3.01 12.23 -7.91
C ALA A 213 3.16 13.08 -6.64
N VAL A 214 2.89 12.50 -5.47
CA VAL A 214 2.94 13.19 -4.17
C VAL A 214 3.95 12.60 -3.20
N LEU A 215 4.45 11.39 -3.48
CA LEU A 215 5.54 10.78 -2.73
C LEU A 215 6.26 9.78 -3.63
N THR A 216 7.59 9.79 -3.63
CA THR A 216 8.40 8.72 -4.23
C THR A 216 9.37 8.22 -3.19
N LEU A 217 9.31 6.92 -2.91
CA LEU A 217 10.19 6.23 -1.97
C LEU A 217 11.19 5.39 -2.74
N ASP A 218 12.47 5.63 -2.49
CA ASP A 218 13.56 4.73 -2.85
C ASP A 218 13.90 3.90 -1.62
N LEU A 219 13.61 2.60 -1.66
CA LEU A 219 13.75 1.69 -0.53
C LEU A 219 15.22 1.44 -0.16
N TYR A 220 16.19 1.82 -0.99
CA TYR A 220 17.60 1.76 -0.59
C TYR A 220 17.99 2.91 0.36
N THR A 221 17.28 4.03 0.31
CA THR A 221 17.68 5.26 1.02
C THR A 221 16.65 5.82 1.98
N CYS A 222 15.36 5.54 1.78
CA CYS A 222 14.32 6.10 2.63
C CYS A 222 14.43 5.55 4.07
N THR A 223 13.97 6.36 5.01
CA THR A 223 13.94 6.08 6.44
C THR A 223 12.51 6.12 6.94
N VAL A 224 12.26 5.59 8.14
CA VAL A 224 10.93 5.65 8.78
C VAL A 224 10.44 7.10 8.93
N ALA A 225 11.35 8.06 9.13
CA ALA A 225 11.00 9.47 9.23
C ALA A 225 10.44 10.04 7.92
N ASP A 226 10.83 9.49 6.76
CA ASP A 226 10.35 9.94 5.45
C ASP A 226 8.90 9.46 5.16
N LEU A 227 8.38 8.53 5.95
CA LEU A 227 7.01 7.99 5.79
C LEU A 227 5.95 8.92 6.40
N ALA A 228 6.36 9.80 7.32
CA ALA A 228 5.56 10.92 7.80
C ALA A 228 5.93 12.17 7.00
N PHE A 229 5.11 12.51 5.99
CA PHE A 229 5.47 13.51 5.00
C PHE A 229 4.42 14.61 4.84
N THR A 230 4.87 15.72 4.26
CA THR A 230 4.03 16.82 3.79
C THR A 230 4.44 17.13 2.37
N SER A 231 3.54 16.98 1.40
CA SER A 231 3.82 17.24 -0.01
C SER A 231 2.79 18.21 -0.61
N PRO A 232 3.23 19.26 -1.33
CA PRO A 232 2.34 20.01 -2.18
C PRO A 232 1.87 19.13 -3.36
N PHE A 233 0.72 19.46 -3.92
CA PHE A 233 0.24 18.90 -5.18
C PHE A 233 -0.48 19.95 -6.01
N THR A 234 -0.52 19.72 -7.32
CA THR A 234 -1.31 20.50 -8.28
C THR A 234 -2.00 19.52 -9.21
N LEU A 235 -3.31 19.69 -9.40
CA LEU A 235 -4.14 18.85 -10.26
C LEU A 235 -4.78 19.73 -11.33
N GLU A 236 -4.47 19.49 -12.59
CA GLU A 236 -5.03 20.24 -13.72
C GLU A 236 -6.28 19.54 -14.26
N ALA A 237 -7.40 20.25 -14.33
CA ALA A 237 -8.66 19.73 -14.83
C ALA A 237 -8.59 19.48 -16.35
N ARG A 238 -8.98 18.29 -16.78
CA ARG A 238 -8.94 17.88 -18.20
C ARG A 238 -10.22 18.18 -18.95
N ARG A 239 -11.29 18.44 -18.22
CA ARG A 239 -12.63 18.74 -18.73
C ARG A 239 -13.40 19.55 -17.70
N ASP A 240 -14.45 20.20 -18.17
CA ASP A 240 -15.44 20.86 -17.33
C ASP A 240 -16.23 19.78 -16.58
N ASP A 241 -16.20 19.82 -15.24
CA ASP A 241 -16.86 18.81 -14.40
C ASP A 241 -16.93 19.25 -12.92
N PHE A 242 -17.44 18.35 -12.08
CA PHE A 242 -17.40 18.45 -10.63
C PHE A 242 -16.34 17.52 -10.03
N VAL A 243 -15.55 18.03 -9.08
CA VAL A 243 -14.64 17.22 -8.26
C VAL A 243 -15.26 17.02 -6.88
N HIS A 244 -15.66 15.77 -6.62
CA HIS A 244 -16.35 15.37 -5.38
C HIS A 244 -15.37 14.79 -4.34
N ALA A 245 -14.30 14.18 -4.83
CA ALA A 245 -13.27 13.53 -4.05
C ALA A 245 -11.91 13.66 -4.73
N LEU A 246 -10.85 13.45 -3.94
CA LEU A 246 -9.53 13.11 -4.46
C LEU A 246 -9.33 11.61 -4.32
N ILE A 247 -8.66 10.98 -5.28
CA ILE A 247 -8.23 9.59 -5.18
C ILE A 247 -6.72 9.55 -5.03
N ALA A 248 -6.24 8.49 -4.38
CA ALA A 248 -4.84 8.11 -4.38
C ALA A 248 -4.66 6.65 -4.77
N TRP A 249 -3.57 6.39 -5.45
CA TRP A 249 -3.09 5.05 -5.79
C TRP A 249 -1.57 5.06 -5.79
N PHE A 250 -0.96 3.92 -6.06
CA PHE A 250 0.49 3.82 -6.11
C PHE A 250 1.00 2.97 -7.28
N ASP A 251 2.21 3.28 -7.69
CA ASP A 251 2.98 2.49 -8.64
C ASP A 251 4.18 1.86 -7.92
N ILE A 252 4.51 0.64 -8.33
CA ILE A 252 5.62 -0.15 -7.81
C ILE A 252 6.55 -0.49 -8.95
N ASP A 253 7.84 -0.21 -8.78
CA ASP A 253 8.90 -0.52 -9.72
C ASP A 253 9.90 -1.52 -9.12
N PHE A 254 10.41 -2.41 -9.98
CA PHE A 254 11.52 -3.32 -9.68
C PHE A 254 12.73 -2.91 -10.52
N THR A 255 13.44 -1.86 -10.09
CA THR A 255 14.42 -1.14 -10.91
C THR A 255 15.69 -1.96 -11.20
N ALA A 256 16.00 -2.96 -10.38
CA ALA A 256 17.09 -3.90 -10.62
C ALA A 256 16.86 -4.87 -11.80
N CYS A 257 15.63 -4.99 -12.31
CA CYS A 257 15.32 -5.94 -13.38
C CYS A 257 15.92 -5.52 -14.73
N HIS A 258 16.37 -6.50 -15.53
CA HIS A 258 16.95 -6.22 -16.86
C HIS A 258 15.94 -5.59 -17.83
N LYS A 259 14.67 -6.01 -17.75
CA LYS A 259 13.54 -5.35 -18.39
C LYS A 259 12.74 -4.64 -17.30
N ALA A 260 12.24 -3.45 -17.61
CA ALA A 260 11.38 -2.71 -16.70
C ALA A 260 10.17 -3.56 -16.31
N ILE A 261 10.06 -3.87 -15.01
CA ILE A 261 8.91 -4.54 -14.42
C ILE A 261 8.34 -3.55 -13.40
N ARG A 262 7.07 -3.20 -13.61
CA ARG A 262 6.30 -2.33 -12.73
C ARG A 262 4.84 -2.72 -12.79
N PHE A 263 4.09 -2.37 -11.75
CA PHE A 263 2.63 -2.36 -11.79
C PHE A 263 2.09 -1.08 -11.15
N SER A 264 0.85 -0.76 -11.49
CA SER A 264 0.11 0.36 -10.91
C SER A 264 -1.15 -0.20 -10.26
N THR A 265 -1.59 0.44 -9.19
CA THR A 265 -2.93 0.27 -8.61
C THR A 265 -3.88 1.37 -9.09
N GLY A 266 -3.52 2.13 -10.13
CA GLY A 266 -4.31 3.24 -10.62
C GLY A 266 -5.58 2.82 -11.35
N PRO A 267 -6.56 3.73 -11.47
CA PRO A 267 -7.85 3.46 -12.13
C PRO A 267 -7.71 3.19 -13.65
N HIS A 268 -6.55 3.50 -14.22
CA HIS A 268 -6.22 3.28 -15.63
C HIS A 268 -5.65 1.88 -15.91
N THR A 269 -5.46 1.05 -14.87
CA THR A 269 -4.91 -0.30 -14.98
C THR A 269 -5.91 -1.38 -14.57
N LYS A 270 -5.51 -2.65 -14.73
CA LYS A 270 -6.30 -3.79 -14.28
C LYS A 270 -6.47 -3.76 -12.77
N TYR A 271 -7.55 -4.40 -12.31
CA TYR A 271 -7.85 -4.59 -10.90
C TYR A 271 -6.64 -5.14 -10.12
N THR A 272 -6.44 -4.57 -8.94
CA THR A 272 -5.58 -5.07 -7.86
C THR A 272 -6.38 -5.04 -6.56
N HIS A 273 -6.10 -5.90 -5.61
CA HIS A 273 -6.84 -5.96 -4.35
C HIS A 273 -6.73 -4.67 -3.51
N TRP A 274 -5.67 -3.86 -3.69
CA TRP A 274 -5.54 -2.54 -3.08
C TRP A 274 -6.56 -1.51 -3.55
N LYS A 275 -7.13 -1.71 -4.75
CA LYS A 275 -7.99 -0.76 -5.43
C LYS A 275 -7.40 0.66 -5.41
N GLN A 276 -8.20 1.68 -5.13
CA GLN A 276 -7.77 3.05 -4.88
C GLN A 276 -8.33 3.54 -3.53
N THR A 277 -7.70 4.56 -2.96
CA THR A 277 -8.19 5.22 -1.74
C THR A 277 -8.89 6.53 -2.11
N VAL A 278 -10.14 6.70 -1.70
CA VAL A 278 -11.01 7.83 -2.02
C VAL A 278 -11.15 8.74 -0.81
N PHE A 279 -10.78 10.01 -0.99
CA PHE A 279 -10.87 11.09 0.00
C PHE A 279 -11.96 12.08 -0.41
N TYR A 280 -13.18 11.88 0.08
CA TYR A 280 -14.28 12.79 -0.20
C TYR A 280 -14.01 14.19 0.34
N LEU A 281 -14.27 15.19 -0.50
CA LEU A 281 -14.19 16.60 -0.10
C LEU A 281 -15.49 17.01 0.59
N ARG A 282 -15.39 17.94 1.55
CA ARG A 282 -16.57 18.56 2.19
C ARG A 282 -17.38 19.35 1.17
N GLU A 283 -16.71 20.23 0.44
CA GLU A 283 -17.29 21.04 -0.63
C GLU A 283 -16.99 20.40 -1.99
N VAL A 284 -17.94 20.48 -2.91
CA VAL A 284 -17.76 20.04 -4.30
C VAL A 284 -17.10 21.18 -5.08
N LEU A 285 -16.06 20.85 -5.86
CA LEU A 285 -15.36 21.85 -6.68
C LEU A 285 -15.93 21.83 -8.09
N THR A 286 -16.31 22.99 -8.62
CA THR A 286 -16.78 23.14 -10.00
C THR A 286 -15.62 23.65 -10.86
N VAL A 287 -15.04 22.75 -11.67
CA VAL A 287 -13.83 23.03 -12.46
C VAL A 287 -14.13 23.18 -13.94
N GLN A 288 -13.33 23.98 -14.62
CA GLN A 288 -13.25 24.06 -16.08
C GLN A 288 -11.90 23.53 -16.57
N GLN A 289 -11.86 23.07 -17.82
CA GLN A 289 -10.65 22.57 -18.44
C GLN A 289 -9.49 23.58 -18.33
N GLY A 290 -8.34 23.10 -17.88
CA GLY A 290 -7.12 23.90 -17.68
C GLY A 290 -7.02 24.60 -16.33
N GLU A 291 -8.10 24.64 -15.53
CA GLU A 291 -8.04 25.14 -14.16
C GLU A 291 -7.29 24.18 -13.23
N LYS A 292 -6.72 24.71 -12.15
CA LYS A 292 -5.83 23.97 -11.26
C LYS A 292 -6.36 23.97 -9.84
N ILE A 293 -6.38 22.76 -9.26
CA ILE A 293 -6.58 22.56 -7.82
C ILE A 293 -5.18 22.41 -7.21
N GLU A 294 -4.80 23.36 -6.37
CA GLU A 294 -3.53 23.35 -5.64
C GLU A 294 -3.78 22.95 -4.19
N GLY A 295 -2.84 22.22 -3.59
CA GLY A 295 -3.04 21.75 -2.24
C GLY A 295 -1.80 21.18 -1.58
N VAL A 296 -2.01 20.68 -0.37
CA VAL A 296 -0.99 20.02 0.44
C VAL A 296 -1.60 18.76 1.04
N LEU A 297 -0.90 17.65 0.85
CA LEU A 297 -1.16 16.37 1.50
C LEU A 297 -0.18 16.22 2.68
N VAL A 298 -0.71 15.95 3.87
CA VAL A 298 0.04 15.55 5.05
C VAL A 298 -0.37 14.14 5.42
N ASN A 299 0.60 13.26 5.63
CA ASN A 299 0.39 11.88 6.08
C ASN A 299 1.29 11.61 7.27
N LYS A 300 0.76 11.02 8.34
CA LYS A 300 1.56 10.53 9.46
C LYS A 300 0.90 9.30 10.11
N PRO A 301 1.68 8.42 10.76
CA PRO A 301 1.12 7.41 11.65
C PRO A 301 0.28 8.04 12.75
N ASN A 302 -0.83 7.40 13.12
CA ASN A 302 -1.67 7.84 14.21
C ASN A 302 -0.95 7.70 15.57
N GLU A 303 -1.19 8.66 16.47
CA GLU A 303 -0.51 8.72 17.78
C GLU A 303 -0.91 7.58 18.74
N GLN A 304 -2.13 7.05 18.61
CA GLN A 304 -2.64 5.97 19.46
C GLN A 304 -2.32 4.58 18.87
N ASN A 305 -2.45 4.45 17.56
CA ASN A 305 -2.16 3.21 16.83
C ASN A 305 -1.29 3.51 15.60
N PRO A 306 0.03 3.27 15.67
CA PRO A 306 0.94 3.59 14.56
C PRO A 306 0.72 2.80 13.25
N ARG A 307 -0.21 1.83 13.24
CA ARG A 307 -0.65 1.12 12.02
C ARG A 307 -1.77 1.86 11.27
N ASP A 308 -2.44 2.77 11.95
CA ASP A 308 -3.46 3.65 11.38
C ASP A 308 -2.77 4.92 10.84
N LEU A 309 -3.42 5.58 9.88
CA LEU A 309 -2.90 6.82 9.28
C LEU A 309 -3.80 8.01 9.60
N ASP A 310 -3.19 9.09 10.07
CA ASP A 310 -3.80 10.42 10.08
C ASP A 310 -3.41 11.14 8.80
N VAL A 311 -4.40 11.42 7.95
CA VAL A 311 -4.21 12.08 6.65
C VAL A 311 -4.90 13.44 6.68
N LYS A 312 -4.23 14.49 6.22
CA LYS A 312 -4.81 15.82 6.06
C LYS A 312 -4.58 16.34 4.66
N ILE A 313 -5.64 16.82 4.03
CA ILE A 313 -5.60 17.40 2.69
C ILE A 313 -6.16 18.81 2.78
N SER A 314 -5.33 19.81 2.48
CA SER A 314 -5.79 21.16 2.18
C SER A 314 -5.79 21.38 0.68
N TYR A 315 -6.82 22.04 0.17
CA TYR A 315 -6.98 22.33 -1.25
C TYR A 315 -7.47 23.74 -1.47
N LYS A 316 -7.17 24.27 -2.65
CA LYS A 316 -7.57 25.57 -3.14
C LYS A 316 -7.80 25.50 -4.64
N LEU A 317 -8.95 26.01 -5.07
CA LEU A 317 -9.32 26.22 -6.45
C LEU A 317 -9.51 27.74 -6.65
N GLU A 318 -8.62 28.33 -7.42
CA GLU A 318 -8.72 29.72 -7.86
C GLU A 318 -9.14 29.76 -9.32
N THR A 319 -10.18 30.54 -9.62
CA THR A 319 -10.75 30.64 -10.96
C THR A 319 -11.10 32.10 -11.27
N GLU A 320 -11.38 32.41 -12.54
CA GLU A 320 -11.85 33.74 -12.93
C GLU A 320 -13.28 34.02 -12.44
N ASP A 321 -14.08 32.96 -12.27
CA ASP A 321 -15.44 33.03 -11.75
C ASP A 321 -15.44 32.96 -10.22
N ALA A 322 -15.70 34.11 -9.57
CA ALA A 322 -15.73 34.23 -8.12
C ALA A 322 -16.72 33.25 -7.43
N THR A 323 -17.71 32.73 -8.14
CA THR A 323 -18.69 31.76 -7.58
C THR A 323 -18.16 30.33 -7.51
N ARG A 324 -17.07 30.02 -8.23
CA ARG A 324 -16.43 28.68 -8.27
C ARG A 324 -15.14 28.60 -7.45
N LYS A 325 -14.71 29.71 -6.85
CA LYS A 325 -13.56 29.73 -5.94
C LYS A 325 -13.90 28.92 -4.69
N ALA A 326 -12.98 28.05 -4.29
CA ALA A 326 -13.13 27.23 -3.11
C ALA A 326 -11.78 26.97 -2.45
N GLU A 327 -11.76 26.97 -1.13
CA GLU A 327 -10.61 26.52 -0.35
C GLU A 327 -11.11 25.76 0.87
N GLY A 328 -10.35 24.77 1.31
CA GLY A 328 -10.75 23.94 2.43
C GLY A 328 -9.64 23.03 2.92
N ALA A 329 -9.89 22.42 4.07
CA ALA A 329 -9.05 21.37 4.61
C ALA A 329 -9.93 20.25 5.17
N CYS A 330 -9.52 19.01 4.91
CA CYS A 330 -10.15 17.80 5.43
C CYS A 330 -9.11 16.98 6.18
N GLU A 331 -9.53 16.38 7.28
CA GLU A 331 -8.74 15.47 8.10
C GLU A 331 -9.44 14.12 8.07
N TYR A 332 -8.66 13.08 7.79
CA TYR A 332 -9.11 11.72 7.59
C TYR A 332 -8.33 10.77 8.49
N LYS A 333 -8.97 9.67 8.87
CA LYS A 333 -8.37 8.58 9.63
C LYS A 333 -8.57 7.28 8.88
N MET A 334 -7.47 6.58 8.59
CA MET A 334 -7.51 5.21 8.07
C MET A 334 -7.22 4.28 9.24
N CYS A 335 -8.22 3.52 9.69
CA CYS A 335 -8.18 2.66 10.88
C CYS A 335 -8.89 1.33 10.68
#